data_AF-A0A815I7X8-F1
#
_entry.id   AF-A0A815I7X8-F1
#
_cell.length_a   1.000
_cell.length_b   1.000
_cell.length_c   1.000
_cell.angle_alpha   90.00
_cell.angle_beta   90.00
_cell.angle_gamma   90.00
#
_symmetry.space_group_name_H-M   'P 1'
#
loop_
_entity.id
_entity.type
_entity.pdbx_description
1 polymer ?
#
loop_
_entity_poly.entity_id
_entity_poly.type
_entity_poly.pdbx_seq_one_letter_code
_entity_poly.pdbx_strand_id
1 'polypeptide(L)'
;VLRSSHIDIGATWSPNGTTVAGDSEQGNRLNQLNSPQGICVDNEDQVVYIADWCNHRIMKWKFDLTNGEIVAGGNGAGNRMDQLNNPLDVIIDKETDNLIICDSGNQRVVQWPCRNASRGQTIISNIDCRGLAMDDNRFLYVSNYNKSEVQRWRIGDSQGTVVAGGNGKGIHLNQLNGPQYVFVDQDHSVYISDMNNYRVMKWLQGAQEGIIVAGGQGKGNTLSQLSSPYGVIVDPLGTVYVADCGNHQILIVLKPTEQTPLSALYCAALIKESGDKLECGGERVDNKDYFIKTTIFSDVKDDMQITREESDLDKTIDAAEKGFQYDSPWLDVPVRTAHRAVFTHAGQVCFAASRICVHSTLHDAFVSKSVELAKKRIVGDPFDLTTEQGP
;
A
#
# COMPACT_ATOMS: atom_id res chain seq x y z
N VAL A 1 -5.14 -10.61 0.52
CA VAL A 1 -4.51 -9.33 0.14
C VAL A 1 -5.29 -8.80 -1.07
N LEU A 2 -5.95 -7.67 -0.91
CA LEU A 2 -6.98 -7.13 -1.80
C LEU A 2 -6.36 -6.69 -3.13
N ARG A 3 -6.79 -7.29 -4.25
CA ARG A 3 -6.56 -6.77 -5.61
C ARG A 3 -7.91 -6.39 -6.22
N SER A 4 -8.59 -5.41 -5.62
CA SER A 4 -9.51 -4.55 -6.37
C SER A 4 -8.92 -3.15 -6.39
N SER A 5 -9.13 -2.47 -7.51
CA SER A 5 -9.01 -1.02 -7.68
C SER A 5 -9.89 -0.20 -6.74
N HIS A 6 -10.52 -0.82 -5.74
CA HIS A 6 -11.45 -0.24 -4.78
C HIS A 6 -11.20 -0.92 -3.43
N ILE A 7 -10.26 -0.38 -2.65
CA ILE A 7 -10.32 -0.54 -1.19
C ILE A 7 -11.47 0.37 -0.75
N ASP A 8 -12.48 -0.19 -0.09
CA ASP A 8 -13.53 0.63 0.52
C ASP A 8 -12.89 1.47 1.63
N ILE A 9 -12.74 2.77 1.35
CA ILE A 9 -12.13 3.78 2.23
C ILE A 9 -12.90 4.01 3.54
N GLY A 10 -14.08 3.38 3.70
CA GLY A 10 -14.84 3.30 4.94
C GLY A 10 -14.66 1.99 5.74
N ALA A 11 -13.87 1.04 5.26
CA ALA A 11 -13.65 -0.23 5.94
C ALA A 11 -12.79 -0.05 7.20
N THR A 12 -13.43 -0.08 8.37
CA THR A 12 -12.73 -0.17 9.65
C THR A 12 -12.17 -1.58 9.83
N TRP A 13 -10.87 -1.69 10.11
CA TRP A 13 -10.23 -2.98 10.40
C TRP A 13 -10.92 -3.65 11.60
N SER A 14 -11.56 -4.79 11.38
CA SER A 14 -11.99 -5.67 12.48
C SER A 14 -10.75 -6.38 13.03
N PRO A 15 -10.46 -6.31 14.34
CA PRO A 15 -9.35 -7.07 14.93
C PRO A 15 -9.58 -8.59 14.83
N ASN A 16 -10.82 -9.01 14.60
CA ASN A 16 -11.18 -10.41 14.34
C ASN A 16 -11.36 -10.60 12.84
N GLY A 17 -10.31 -11.07 12.17
CA GLY A 17 -10.40 -11.49 10.77
C GLY A 17 -11.31 -12.71 10.62
N THR A 18 -11.97 -12.85 9.47
CA THR A 18 -12.72 -14.04 9.09
C THR A 18 -11.88 -14.94 8.20
N THR A 19 -11.90 -16.25 8.45
CA THR A 19 -11.26 -17.22 7.56
C THR A 19 -12.07 -17.35 6.28
N VAL A 20 -11.47 -16.99 5.14
CA VAL A 20 -12.11 -17.07 3.81
C VAL A 20 -11.72 -18.33 3.01
N ALA A 21 -10.66 -19.04 3.43
CA ALA A 21 -10.19 -20.27 2.81
C ALA A 21 -9.31 -21.07 3.78
N GLY A 22 -9.36 -22.40 3.68
CA GLY A 22 -8.69 -23.31 4.61
C GLY A 22 -9.44 -23.53 5.92
N ASP A 23 -8.96 -24.48 6.72
CA ASP A 23 -9.41 -24.74 8.09
C ASP A 23 -8.22 -24.60 9.08
N SER A 24 -8.40 -25.01 10.33
CA SER A 24 -7.35 -24.96 11.34
C SER A 24 -6.31 -26.09 11.22
N GLU A 25 -6.40 -26.95 10.22
CA GLU A 25 -5.55 -28.13 10.04
C GLU A 25 -4.74 -28.05 8.74
N GLN A 26 -3.45 -28.36 8.86
CA GLN A 26 -2.62 -28.60 7.69
C GLN A 26 -3.02 -29.93 7.03
N GLY A 27 -3.28 -29.91 5.72
CA GLY A 27 -3.65 -31.13 5.01
C GLY A 27 -3.89 -30.92 3.53
N ASN A 28 -4.46 -31.93 2.87
CA ASN A 28 -4.67 -31.96 1.41
C ASN A 28 -6.14 -32.16 1.00
N ARG A 29 -7.07 -32.13 1.95
CA ARG A 29 -8.52 -32.13 1.67
C ARG A 29 -8.93 -30.83 0.98
N LEU A 30 -10.15 -30.78 0.45
CA LEU A 30 -10.68 -29.61 -0.26
C LEU A 30 -10.92 -28.41 0.66
N ASN A 31 -11.03 -28.61 1.97
CA ASN A 31 -11.12 -27.56 2.97
C ASN A 31 -9.77 -27.23 3.63
N GLN A 32 -8.68 -27.90 3.24
CA GLN A 32 -7.37 -27.81 3.89
C GLN A 32 -6.31 -27.23 2.96
N LEU A 33 -5.31 -26.58 3.55
CA LEU A 33 -4.14 -26.04 2.86
C LEU A 33 -2.87 -26.59 3.50
N ASN A 34 -1.77 -26.60 2.74
CA ASN A 34 -0.45 -26.99 3.24
C ASN A 34 0.61 -26.00 2.74
N SER A 35 1.05 -25.14 3.66
CA SER A 35 2.02 -24.07 3.38
C SER A 35 1.57 -23.14 2.23
N PRO A 36 0.34 -22.56 2.27
CA PRO A 36 -0.12 -21.66 1.22
C PRO A 36 0.82 -20.46 1.06
N GLN A 37 1.05 -20.01 -0.18
CA GLN A 37 2.01 -18.94 -0.50
C GLN A 37 1.30 -17.74 -1.12
N GLY A 38 1.17 -17.71 -2.45
CA GLY A 38 0.50 -16.65 -3.18
C GLY A 38 -1.02 -16.77 -3.13
N ILE A 39 -1.66 -15.61 -3.20
CA ILE A 39 -3.11 -15.46 -3.21
C ILE A 39 -3.49 -14.40 -4.24
N CYS A 40 -4.50 -14.71 -5.05
CA CYS A 40 -5.17 -13.75 -5.93
C CYS A 40 -6.65 -13.68 -5.56
N VAL A 41 -7.16 -12.48 -5.39
CA VAL A 41 -8.57 -12.25 -5.10
C VAL A 41 -9.24 -11.71 -6.34
N ASP A 42 -10.34 -12.33 -6.75
CA ASP A 42 -11.24 -11.80 -7.76
C ASP A 42 -12.54 -11.37 -7.08
N ASN A 43 -12.67 -10.06 -6.87
CA ASN A 43 -13.80 -9.48 -6.16
C ASN A 43 -15.10 -9.46 -6.97
N GLU A 44 -15.01 -9.49 -8.31
CA GLU A 44 -16.22 -9.53 -9.16
C GLU A 44 -16.90 -10.89 -9.06
N ASP A 45 -16.11 -11.96 -9.11
CA ASP A 45 -16.62 -13.33 -8.98
C ASP A 45 -16.75 -13.79 -7.52
N GLN A 46 -16.27 -12.98 -6.57
CA GLN A 46 -16.18 -13.31 -5.15
C GLN A 46 -15.42 -14.62 -4.91
N VAL A 47 -14.24 -14.75 -5.51
CA VAL A 47 -13.39 -15.94 -5.38
C VAL A 47 -11.96 -15.57 -4.99
N VAL A 48 -11.29 -16.47 -4.28
CA VAL A 48 -9.85 -16.44 -4.05
C VAL A 48 -9.18 -17.64 -4.72
N TYR A 49 -8.05 -17.40 -5.36
CA TYR A 49 -7.13 -18.42 -5.84
C TYR A 49 -5.92 -18.46 -4.92
N ILE A 50 -5.54 -19.66 -4.47
CA ILE A 50 -4.45 -19.85 -3.51
C ILE A 50 -3.47 -20.88 -4.08
N ALA A 51 -2.18 -20.51 -4.09
CA ALA A 51 -1.10 -21.43 -4.37
C ALA A 51 -0.82 -22.28 -3.13
N ASP A 52 -1.26 -23.53 -3.16
CA ASP A 52 -1.11 -24.51 -2.09
C ASP A 52 0.20 -25.29 -2.30
N TRP A 53 1.30 -24.66 -1.89
CA TRP A 53 2.67 -24.97 -2.31
C TRP A 53 3.08 -26.42 -2.07
N CYS A 54 2.93 -26.93 -0.84
CA CYS A 54 3.30 -28.30 -0.51
C CYS A 54 2.36 -29.35 -1.14
N ASN A 55 1.13 -28.97 -1.48
CA ASN A 55 0.19 -29.87 -2.14
C ASN A 55 0.27 -29.78 -3.67
N HIS A 56 1.14 -28.92 -4.21
CA HIS A 56 1.40 -28.78 -5.64
C HIS A 56 0.14 -28.54 -6.48
N ARG A 57 -0.72 -27.64 -5.98
CA ARG A 57 -2.01 -27.33 -6.60
C ARG A 57 -2.37 -25.86 -6.44
N ILE A 58 -3.26 -25.37 -7.29
CA ILE A 58 -3.97 -24.12 -7.09
C ILE A 58 -5.39 -24.46 -6.66
N MET A 59 -5.80 -23.85 -5.55
CA MET A 59 -7.16 -23.96 -5.03
C MET A 59 -7.95 -22.71 -5.38
N LYS A 60 -9.21 -22.87 -5.78
CA LYS A 60 -10.20 -21.80 -5.91
C LYS A 60 -11.22 -21.93 -4.77
N TRP A 61 -11.46 -20.85 -4.05
CA TRP A 61 -12.52 -20.76 -3.05
C TRP A 61 -13.49 -19.67 -3.45
N LYS A 62 -14.78 -19.98 -3.46
CA LYS A 62 -15.81 -18.94 -3.49
C LYS A 62 -16.04 -18.43 -2.06
N PHE A 63 -16.27 -17.14 -1.92
CA PHE A 63 -16.57 -16.53 -0.63
C PHE A 63 -17.76 -17.26 0.00
N ASP A 64 -17.74 -17.37 1.33
CA ASP A 64 -18.73 -18.06 2.16
C ASP A 64 -18.83 -19.59 1.99
N LEU A 65 -18.03 -20.21 1.09
CA LEU A 65 -17.94 -21.66 0.99
C LEU A 65 -16.81 -22.23 1.87
N THR A 66 -17.08 -23.34 2.53
CA THR A 66 -16.09 -24.04 3.37
C THR A 66 -15.06 -24.81 2.55
N ASN A 67 -15.49 -25.42 1.44
CA ASN A 67 -14.63 -26.23 0.58
C ASN A 67 -14.20 -25.43 -0.65
N GLY A 68 -12.93 -25.59 -1.03
CA GLY A 68 -12.41 -25.13 -2.30
C GLY A 68 -12.48 -26.18 -3.39
N GLU A 69 -12.04 -25.79 -4.58
CA GLU A 69 -11.95 -26.61 -5.78
C GLU A 69 -10.51 -26.60 -6.29
N ILE A 70 -10.00 -27.75 -6.73
CA ILE A 70 -8.69 -27.81 -7.39
C ILE A 70 -8.87 -27.33 -8.83
N VAL A 71 -8.24 -26.21 -9.18
CA VAL A 71 -8.36 -25.60 -10.51
C VAL A 71 -7.11 -25.76 -11.37
N ALA A 72 -5.96 -26.08 -10.76
CA ALA A 72 -4.75 -26.45 -11.46
C ALA A 72 -3.86 -27.37 -10.61
N GLY A 73 -3.10 -28.25 -11.25
CA GLY A 73 -2.24 -29.22 -10.56
C GLY A 73 -3.03 -30.29 -9.79
N GLY A 74 -2.53 -30.70 -8.61
CA GLY A 74 -3.17 -31.73 -7.78
C GLY A 74 -2.92 -33.18 -8.21
N ASN A 75 -2.21 -33.39 -9.32
CA ASN A 75 -1.82 -34.73 -9.83
C ASN A 75 -0.42 -35.16 -9.33
N GLY A 76 -0.07 -34.76 -8.10
CA GLY A 76 1.26 -34.94 -7.50
C GLY A 76 2.31 -34.00 -8.07
N ALA A 77 3.47 -33.93 -7.39
CA ALA A 77 4.61 -33.14 -7.82
C ALA A 77 5.13 -33.64 -9.18
N GLY A 78 5.43 -32.72 -10.09
CA GLY A 78 6.14 -33.04 -11.32
C GLY A 78 6.04 -31.94 -12.37
N ASN A 79 6.58 -32.21 -13.55
CA ASN A 79 6.73 -31.24 -14.64
C ASN A 79 5.83 -31.51 -15.85
N ARG A 80 4.95 -32.52 -15.76
CA ARG A 80 3.94 -32.76 -16.81
C ARG A 80 2.99 -31.57 -16.90
N MET A 81 2.25 -31.48 -18.01
CA MET A 81 1.35 -30.36 -18.27
C MET A 81 0.10 -30.37 -17.36
N ASP A 82 -0.23 -31.52 -16.77
CA ASP A 82 -1.29 -31.72 -15.78
C ASP A 82 -0.77 -31.62 -14.32
N GLN A 83 0.51 -31.31 -14.12
CA GLN A 83 1.17 -31.24 -12.82
C GLN A 83 1.75 -29.84 -12.55
N LEU A 84 1.85 -29.51 -11.27
CA LEU A 84 2.65 -28.42 -10.75
C LEU A 84 3.70 -29.00 -9.80
N ASN A 85 4.71 -28.22 -9.48
CA ASN A 85 5.72 -28.53 -8.48
C ASN A 85 6.01 -27.25 -7.69
N ASN A 86 5.56 -27.22 -6.44
CA ASN A 86 5.79 -26.09 -5.53
C ASN A 86 5.34 -24.73 -6.14
N PRO A 87 4.06 -24.57 -6.55
CA PRO A 87 3.60 -23.30 -7.07
C PRO A 87 3.67 -22.23 -5.99
N LEU A 88 4.27 -21.08 -6.30
CA LEU A 88 4.46 -20.00 -5.33
C LEU A 88 3.42 -18.89 -5.45
N ASP A 89 3.00 -18.56 -6.67
CA ASP A 89 2.08 -17.48 -6.90
C ASP A 89 1.11 -17.79 -8.04
N VAL A 90 -0.04 -17.14 -8.00
CA VAL A 90 -1.10 -17.28 -9.01
C VAL A 90 -1.77 -15.93 -9.20
N ILE A 91 -2.07 -15.57 -10.44
CA ILE A 91 -2.90 -14.42 -10.81
C ILE A 91 -3.93 -14.84 -11.86
N ILE A 92 -4.98 -14.05 -12.05
CA ILE A 92 -6.01 -14.26 -13.08
C ILE A 92 -5.80 -13.26 -14.23
N ASP A 93 -5.76 -13.77 -15.46
CA ASP A 93 -5.95 -12.97 -16.67
C ASP A 93 -7.43 -13.05 -17.07
N LYS A 94 -8.20 -12.04 -16.67
CA LYS A 94 -9.65 -11.97 -16.91
C LYS A 94 -10.00 -11.85 -18.39
N GLU A 95 -9.15 -11.22 -19.19
CA GLU A 95 -9.37 -11.02 -20.62
C GLU A 95 -9.34 -12.35 -21.38
N THR A 96 -8.56 -13.32 -20.91
CA THR A 96 -8.45 -14.64 -21.54
C THR A 96 -9.05 -15.78 -20.71
N ASP A 97 -9.59 -15.48 -19.53
CA ASP A 97 -10.09 -16.43 -18.54
C ASP A 97 -9.08 -17.56 -18.23
N ASN A 98 -7.83 -17.15 -17.97
CA ASN A 98 -6.73 -18.05 -17.63
C ASN A 98 -6.06 -17.66 -16.30
N LEU A 99 -5.70 -18.66 -15.51
CA LEU A 99 -4.75 -18.50 -14.42
C LEU A 99 -3.33 -18.42 -14.98
N ILE A 100 -2.52 -17.51 -14.44
CA ILE A 100 -1.08 -17.46 -14.64
C ILE A 100 -0.43 -17.88 -13.33
N ILE A 101 0.35 -18.97 -13.39
CA ILE A 101 0.86 -19.66 -12.21
C ILE A 101 2.37 -19.68 -12.25
N CYS A 102 3.00 -19.26 -11.16
CA CYS A 102 4.42 -19.42 -10.94
C CYS A 102 4.67 -20.84 -10.41
N ASP A 103 5.11 -21.73 -11.31
CA ASP A 103 5.42 -23.13 -11.01
C ASP A 103 6.91 -23.25 -10.64
N SER A 104 7.25 -22.72 -9.47
CA SER A 104 8.63 -22.40 -9.08
C SER A 104 9.56 -23.62 -9.01
N GLY A 105 9.05 -24.77 -8.56
CA GLY A 105 9.82 -26.01 -8.50
C GLY A 105 10.20 -26.55 -9.89
N ASN A 106 9.47 -26.14 -10.92
CA ASN A 106 9.78 -26.43 -12.33
C ASN A 106 10.44 -25.25 -13.06
N GLN A 107 10.73 -24.14 -12.37
CA GLN A 107 11.37 -22.93 -12.93
C GLN A 107 10.66 -22.42 -14.20
N ARG A 108 9.33 -22.33 -14.14
CA ARG A 108 8.49 -21.91 -15.26
C ARG A 108 7.27 -21.13 -14.81
N VAL A 109 6.70 -20.36 -15.72
CA VAL A 109 5.36 -19.77 -15.58
C VAL A 109 4.41 -20.51 -16.52
N VAL A 110 3.26 -20.90 -15.98
CA VAL A 110 2.24 -21.70 -16.68
C VAL A 110 0.97 -20.88 -16.81
N GLN A 111 0.37 -20.89 -17.99
CA GLN A 111 -1.00 -20.45 -18.23
C GLN A 111 -1.94 -21.65 -18.14
N TRP A 112 -3.03 -21.53 -17.39
CA TRP A 112 -3.99 -22.61 -17.13
C TRP A 112 -5.43 -22.10 -17.30
N PRO A 113 -6.21 -22.64 -18.25
CA PRO A 113 -7.57 -22.16 -18.46
C PRO A 113 -8.48 -22.41 -17.25
N CYS A 114 -9.28 -21.41 -16.88
CA CYS A 114 -10.17 -21.51 -15.72
C CYS A 114 -11.32 -22.51 -15.91
N ARG A 115 -11.63 -22.89 -17.17
CA ARG A 115 -12.77 -23.75 -17.51
C ARG A 115 -12.32 -24.99 -18.26
N ASN A 116 -12.76 -26.17 -17.77
CA ASN A 116 -12.60 -27.47 -18.42
C ASN A 116 -11.16 -27.84 -18.80
N ALA A 117 -10.16 -27.26 -18.13
CA ALA A 117 -8.76 -27.54 -18.40
C ALA A 117 -8.26 -28.76 -17.64
N SER A 118 -7.71 -29.73 -18.36
CA SER A 118 -7.00 -30.87 -17.78
C SER A 118 -5.48 -30.65 -17.68
N ARG A 119 -4.96 -29.57 -18.29
CA ARG A 119 -3.54 -29.26 -18.36
C ARG A 119 -3.31 -27.77 -18.61
N GLY A 120 -2.17 -27.26 -18.14
CA GLY A 120 -1.65 -25.93 -18.47
C GLY A 120 -0.70 -25.94 -19.66
N GLN A 121 -0.24 -24.74 -20.01
CA GLN A 121 0.76 -24.48 -21.03
C GLN A 121 1.89 -23.63 -20.43
N THR A 122 3.13 -24.05 -20.61
CA THR A 122 4.28 -23.21 -20.24
C THR A 122 4.36 -21.99 -21.16
N ILE A 123 4.34 -20.80 -20.57
CA ILE A 123 4.45 -19.52 -21.29
C ILE A 123 5.80 -18.83 -21.08
N ILE A 124 6.49 -19.11 -19.97
CA ILE A 124 7.87 -18.67 -19.69
C ILE A 124 8.64 -19.85 -19.10
N SER A 125 9.84 -20.10 -19.59
CA SER A 125 10.71 -21.20 -19.12
C SER A 125 12.05 -20.66 -18.59
N ASN A 126 12.75 -21.48 -17.80
CA ASN A 126 14.06 -21.16 -17.23
C ASN A 126 14.05 -19.89 -16.37
N ILE A 127 13.00 -19.74 -15.54
CA ILE A 127 12.82 -18.61 -14.63
C ILE A 127 12.54 -19.12 -13.21
N ASP A 128 13.36 -18.70 -12.24
CA ASP A 128 13.07 -18.92 -10.81
C ASP A 128 12.06 -17.87 -10.35
N CYS A 129 10.82 -18.02 -10.84
CA CYS A 129 9.72 -17.12 -10.54
C CYS A 129 9.37 -17.19 -9.04
N ARG A 130 9.01 -16.05 -8.44
CA ARG A 130 8.47 -16.00 -7.07
C ARG A 130 7.13 -15.30 -7.00
N GLY A 131 7.03 -14.13 -7.59
CA GLY A 131 5.84 -13.28 -7.61
C GLY A 131 5.43 -12.91 -9.02
N LEU A 132 4.13 -12.73 -9.20
CA LEU A 132 3.49 -12.38 -10.45
C LEU A 132 2.61 -11.13 -10.30
N ALA A 133 2.70 -10.24 -11.29
CA ALA A 133 1.77 -9.13 -11.46
C ALA A 133 1.45 -8.95 -12.95
N MET A 134 0.28 -8.41 -13.26
CA MET A 134 -0.10 -8.07 -14.62
C MET A 134 -0.69 -6.66 -14.62
N ASP A 135 -0.27 -5.83 -15.58
CA ASP A 135 -0.82 -4.48 -15.75
C ASP A 135 -2.03 -4.48 -16.71
N ASP A 136 -2.69 -3.34 -16.81
CA ASP A 136 -3.89 -3.17 -17.66
C ASP A 136 -3.59 -3.32 -19.16
N ASN A 137 -2.32 -3.21 -19.56
CA ASN A 137 -1.86 -3.49 -20.93
C ASN A 137 -1.55 -4.99 -21.15
N ARG A 138 -1.84 -5.83 -20.15
CA ARG A 138 -1.56 -7.27 -20.10
C ARG A 138 -0.08 -7.63 -20.25
N PHE A 139 0.82 -6.78 -19.79
CA PHE A 139 2.21 -7.19 -19.57
C PHE A 139 2.32 -7.94 -18.25
N LEU A 140 2.97 -9.10 -18.30
CA LEU A 140 3.24 -9.94 -17.14
C LEU A 140 4.60 -9.55 -16.54
N TYR A 141 4.60 -9.25 -15.25
CA TYR A 141 5.80 -8.96 -14.46
C TYR A 141 6.11 -10.17 -13.58
N VAL A 142 7.35 -10.64 -13.64
CA VAL A 142 7.80 -11.82 -12.92
C VAL A 142 9.06 -11.47 -12.14
N SER A 143 9.03 -11.65 -10.82
CA SER A 143 10.26 -11.58 -10.02
C SER A 143 11.08 -12.84 -10.22
N ASN A 144 12.34 -12.68 -10.63
CA ASN A 144 13.29 -13.77 -10.82
C ASN A 144 14.29 -13.77 -9.67
N TYR A 145 14.12 -14.71 -8.75
CA TYR A 145 14.89 -14.76 -7.50
C TYR A 145 16.38 -14.96 -7.74
N ASN A 146 16.75 -15.95 -8.57
CA ASN A 146 18.15 -16.29 -8.84
C ASN A 146 18.88 -15.18 -9.59
N LYS A 147 18.20 -14.44 -10.47
CA LYS A 147 18.80 -13.32 -11.20
C LYS A 147 18.75 -11.99 -10.45
N SER A 148 18.02 -11.92 -9.32
CA SER A 148 17.84 -10.69 -8.54
C SER A 148 17.32 -9.55 -9.41
N GLU A 149 16.28 -9.83 -10.18
CA GLU A 149 15.66 -8.88 -11.11
C GLU A 149 14.16 -9.12 -11.24
N VAL A 150 13.44 -8.13 -11.75
CA VAL A 150 12.06 -8.28 -12.22
C VAL A 150 12.03 -8.10 -13.72
N GLN A 151 11.38 -9.03 -14.41
CA GLN A 151 11.23 -9.02 -15.85
C GLN A 151 9.78 -8.75 -16.24
N ARG A 152 9.58 -7.87 -17.22
CA ARG A 152 8.30 -7.62 -17.90
C ARG A 152 8.25 -8.41 -19.20
N TRP A 153 7.14 -9.07 -19.45
CA TRP A 153 6.90 -9.97 -20.58
C TRP A 153 5.59 -9.60 -21.25
N ARG A 154 5.56 -9.58 -22.59
CA ARG A 154 4.30 -9.77 -23.30
C ARG A 154 4.03 -11.25 -23.42
N ILE A 155 2.78 -11.68 -23.21
CA ILE A 155 2.42 -13.10 -23.38
C ILE A 155 2.74 -13.52 -24.82
N GLY A 156 3.57 -14.57 -24.96
CA GLY A 156 4.04 -15.08 -26.25
C GLY A 156 5.44 -14.60 -26.66
N ASP A 157 6.03 -13.62 -25.95
CA ASP A 157 7.40 -13.20 -26.22
C ASP A 157 8.41 -14.29 -25.83
N SER A 158 9.49 -14.38 -26.61
CA SER A 158 10.58 -15.31 -26.34
C SER A 158 11.55 -14.81 -25.25
N GLN A 159 11.53 -13.52 -24.91
CA GLN A 159 12.43 -12.88 -23.94
C GLN A 159 11.72 -11.76 -23.18
N GLY A 160 11.98 -11.65 -21.88
CA GLY A 160 11.50 -10.56 -21.04
C GLY A 160 12.44 -9.36 -21.05
N THR A 161 11.89 -8.18 -20.75
CA THR A 161 12.65 -6.95 -20.52
C THR A 161 12.89 -6.77 -19.01
N VAL A 162 14.12 -6.55 -18.57
CA VAL A 162 14.39 -6.23 -17.16
C VAL A 162 13.86 -4.83 -16.86
N VAL A 163 13.05 -4.70 -15.82
CA VAL A 163 12.41 -3.43 -15.40
C VAL A 163 12.79 -2.99 -13.99
N ALA A 164 13.38 -3.88 -13.19
CA ALA A 164 13.97 -3.56 -11.88
C ALA A 164 15.12 -4.53 -11.57
N GLY A 165 16.17 -4.06 -10.90
CA GLY A 165 17.38 -4.84 -10.63
C GLY A 165 18.22 -5.07 -11.90
N GLY A 166 18.73 -6.30 -12.08
CA GLY A 166 19.54 -6.67 -13.25
C GLY A 166 21.02 -6.30 -13.17
N ASN A 167 21.44 -5.56 -12.12
CA ASN A 167 22.83 -5.18 -11.86
C ASN A 167 23.52 -6.09 -10.83
N GLY A 168 23.09 -7.35 -10.78
CA GLY A 168 23.54 -8.34 -9.81
C GLY A 168 22.89 -8.18 -8.43
N LYS A 169 23.17 -9.17 -7.56
CA LYS A 169 22.68 -9.19 -6.19
C LYS A 169 23.44 -8.18 -5.33
N GLY A 170 22.72 -7.31 -4.62
CA GLY A 170 23.34 -6.37 -3.68
C GLY A 170 22.36 -5.40 -3.04
N ILE A 171 22.90 -4.38 -2.36
CA ILE A 171 22.11 -3.43 -1.55
C ILE A 171 21.94 -2.06 -2.21
N HIS A 172 22.62 -1.80 -3.34
CA HIS A 172 22.52 -0.52 -4.04
C HIS A 172 21.11 -0.31 -4.60
N LEU A 173 20.76 0.95 -4.91
CA LEU A 173 19.42 1.31 -5.38
C LEU A 173 19.09 0.73 -6.76
N ASN A 174 20.09 0.32 -7.55
CA ASN A 174 19.92 -0.36 -8.83
C ASN A 174 20.05 -1.89 -8.73
N GLN A 175 20.10 -2.44 -7.51
CA GLN A 175 20.27 -3.88 -7.23
C GLN A 175 19.13 -4.41 -6.35
N LEU A 176 18.89 -5.71 -6.44
CA LEU A 176 17.94 -6.44 -5.60
C LEU A 176 18.65 -7.65 -4.96
N ASN A 177 18.05 -8.23 -3.94
CA ASN A 177 18.52 -9.44 -3.28
C ASN A 177 17.31 -10.24 -2.76
N GLY A 178 16.94 -11.29 -3.50
CA GLY A 178 15.78 -12.10 -3.19
C GLY A 178 14.46 -11.33 -3.37
N PRO A 179 14.17 -10.81 -4.58
CA PRO A 179 12.87 -10.21 -4.87
C PRO A 179 11.78 -11.28 -4.76
N GLN A 180 10.92 -11.18 -3.75
CA GLN A 180 9.89 -12.20 -3.48
C GLN A 180 8.59 -11.90 -4.22
N TYR A 181 8.01 -10.73 -3.97
CA TYR A 181 6.72 -10.33 -4.53
C TYR A 181 6.87 -9.10 -5.40
N VAL A 182 5.99 -8.99 -6.37
CA VAL A 182 5.90 -7.85 -7.29
C VAL A 182 4.46 -7.35 -7.35
N PHE A 183 4.32 -6.04 -7.30
CA PHE A 183 3.06 -5.32 -7.54
C PHE A 183 3.31 -4.23 -8.58
N VAL A 184 2.33 -3.93 -9.41
CA VAL A 184 2.42 -2.87 -10.42
C VAL A 184 1.21 -1.95 -10.25
N ASP A 185 1.46 -0.65 -10.13
CA ASP A 185 0.40 0.36 -10.02
C ASP A 185 -0.11 0.82 -11.39
N GLN A 186 -1.09 1.73 -11.39
CA GLN A 186 -1.71 2.29 -12.60
C GLN A 186 -0.74 3.13 -13.43
N ASP A 187 0.32 3.66 -12.82
CA ASP A 187 1.40 4.41 -13.50
C ASP A 187 2.52 3.50 -14.03
N HIS A 188 2.30 2.17 -13.99
CA HIS A 188 3.28 1.15 -14.35
C HIS A 188 4.56 1.17 -13.51
N SER A 189 4.50 1.74 -12.30
CA SER A 189 5.57 1.62 -11.31
C SER A 189 5.58 0.24 -10.70
N VAL A 190 6.77 -0.33 -10.55
CA VAL A 190 6.97 -1.68 -10.03
C VAL A 190 7.38 -1.60 -8.57
N TYR A 191 6.58 -2.20 -7.68
CA TYR A 191 6.89 -2.36 -6.27
C TYR A 191 7.39 -3.78 -6.01
N ILE A 192 8.54 -3.88 -5.33
CA ILE A 192 9.22 -5.15 -5.09
C ILE A 192 9.52 -5.31 -3.61
N SER A 193 9.13 -6.45 -3.04
CA SER A 193 9.62 -6.89 -1.74
C SER A 193 11.03 -7.46 -1.89
N ASP A 194 12.03 -6.65 -1.58
CA ASP A 194 13.44 -7.00 -1.62
C ASP A 194 13.84 -7.69 -0.30
N MET A 195 13.34 -8.90 -0.13
CA MET A 195 13.20 -9.62 1.14
C MET A 195 14.52 -9.72 1.92
N ASN A 196 15.61 -10.12 1.27
CA ASN A 196 16.88 -10.33 1.96
C ASN A 196 17.62 -9.02 2.29
N ASN A 197 17.17 -7.90 1.70
CA ASN A 197 17.65 -6.56 2.03
C ASN A 197 16.71 -5.83 3.02
N TYR A 198 15.65 -6.50 3.50
CA TYR A 198 14.72 -5.97 4.50
C TYR A 198 14.09 -4.63 4.09
N ARG A 199 13.73 -4.52 2.81
CA ARG A 199 13.16 -3.29 2.24
C ARG A 199 12.11 -3.60 1.19
N VAL A 200 11.28 -2.60 0.92
CA VAL A 200 10.40 -2.55 -0.24
C VAL A 200 10.87 -1.41 -1.13
N MET A 201 10.98 -1.70 -2.42
CA MET A 201 11.48 -0.75 -3.41
C MET A 201 10.40 -0.44 -4.46
N LYS A 202 10.32 0.81 -4.90
CA LYS A 202 9.52 1.27 -6.05
C LYS A 202 10.45 1.63 -7.21
N TRP A 203 10.22 1.08 -8.39
CA TRP A 203 10.86 1.50 -9.64
C TRP A 203 9.83 2.20 -10.51
N LEU A 204 10.12 3.44 -10.90
CA LEU A 204 9.33 4.14 -11.92
C LEU A 204 9.62 3.53 -13.29
N GLN A 205 8.66 3.61 -14.21
CA GLN A 205 8.83 3.08 -15.56
C GLN A 205 10.07 3.71 -16.25
N GLY A 206 11.02 2.86 -16.67
CA GLY A 206 12.27 3.28 -17.33
C GLY A 206 13.37 3.78 -16.40
N ALA A 207 13.16 3.81 -15.08
CA ALA A 207 14.17 4.20 -14.10
C ALA A 207 15.35 3.21 -14.06
N GLN A 208 16.55 3.73 -13.85
CA GLN A 208 17.77 2.92 -13.71
C GLN A 208 18.00 2.43 -12.27
N GLU A 209 17.37 3.09 -11.30
CA GLU A 209 17.44 2.78 -9.89
C GLU A 209 16.07 2.94 -9.23
N GLY A 210 15.88 2.27 -8.11
CA GLY A 210 14.64 2.28 -7.35
C GLY A 210 14.71 3.20 -6.15
N ILE A 211 13.54 3.44 -5.58
CA ILE A 211 13.31 4.27 -4.41
C ILE A 211 12.91 3.33 -3.27
N ILE A 212 13.56 3.44 -2.11
CA ILE A 212 13.12 2.72 -0.91
C ILE A 212 11.80 3.35 -0.45
N VAL A 213 10.73 2.56 -0.38
CA VAL A 213 9.41 3.02 0.09
C VAL A 213 9.03 2.46 1.46
N ALA A 214 9.72 1.42 1.93
CA ALA A 214 9.61 0.91 3.30
C ALA A 214 10.88 0.16 3.69
N GLY A 215 11.24 0.20 4.97
CA GLY A 215 12.42 -0.50 5.49
C GLY A 215 13.75 0.11 5.05
N GLY A 216 14.77 -0.73 4.84
CA GLY A 216 16.10 -0.31 4.36
C GLY A 216 17.11 0.06 5.44
N GLN A 217 16.68 0.13 6.71
CA GLN A 217 17.57 0.36 7.87
C GLN A 217 18.02 -0.94 8.56
N GLY A 218 18.21 -1.98 7.75
CA GLY A 218 18.53 -3.33 8.20
C GLY A 218 17.34 -4.07 8.81
N LYS A 219 17.62 -5.28 9.28
CA LYS A 219 16.61 -6.14 9.92
C LYS A 219 16.24 -5.59 11.30
N GLY A 220 14.96 -5.47 11.57
CA GLY A 220 14.45 -5.07 12.88
C GLY A 220 12.93 -4.99 12.91
N ASN A 221 12.39 -4.43 13.98
CA ASN A 221 10.95 -4.29 14.22
C ASN A 221 10.54 -2.85 14.60
N THR A 222 11.41 -1.88 14.33
CA THR A 222 11.07 -0.46 14.46
C THR A 222 10.30 0.03 13.23
N LEU A 223 9.69 1.21 13.30
CA LEU A 223 8.86 1.78 12.22
C LEU A 223 9.61 1.91 10.86
N SER A 224 10.94 2.02 10.88
CA SER A 224 11.79 2.13 9.67
C SER A 224 12.51 0.83 9.30
N GLN A 225 12.24 -0.28 9.99
CA GLN A 225 12.88 -1.57 9.77
C GLN A 225 11.86 -2.65 9.42
N LEU A 226 12.29 -3.63 8.64
CA LEU A 226 11.49 -4.79 8.27
C LEU A 226 12.24 -6.08 8.63
N SER A 227 11.52 -7.18 8.71
CA SER A 227 12.05 -8.52 8.91
C SER A 227 11.42 -9.47 7.89
N SER A 228 12.12 -9.70 6.77
CA SER A 228 11.65 -10.57 5.68
C SER A 228 10.31 -10.14 5.07
N PRO A 229 10.23 -8.93 4.47
CA PRO A 229 9.02 -8.49 3.79
C PRO A 229 8.71 -9.44 2.63
N TYR A 230 7.47 -9.91 2.56
CA TYR A 230 7.04 -10.87 1.54
C TYR A 230 6.07 -10.22 0.57
N GLY A 231 4.82 -9.94 0.98
CA GLY A 231 3.82 -9.30 0.12
C GLY A 231 3.89 -7.77 0.17
N VAL A 232 3.62 -7.12 -0.96
CA VAL A 232 3.41 -5.67 -1.06
C VAL A 232 2.21 -5.40 -1.96
N ILE A 233 1.32 -4.48 -1.56
CA ILE A 233 0.30 -3.89 -2.42
C ILE A 233 0.22 -2.39 -2.19
N VAL A 234 -0.29 -1.68 -3.18
CA VAL A 234 -0.49 -0.23 -3.12
C VAL A 234 -1.94 0.07 -3.50
N ASP A 235 -2.60 0.91 -2.73
CA ASP A 235 -3.95 1.36 -3.03
C ASP A 235 -3.95 2.50 -4.08
N PRO A 236 -5.11 2.88 -4.65
CA PRO A 236 -5.19 4.00 -5.59
C PRO A 236 -4.77 5.36 -5.01
N LEU A 237 -4.66 5.50 -3.69
CA LEU A 237 -4.19 6.72 -3.03
C LEU A 237 -2.65 6.72 -2.89
N GLY A 238 -1.97 5.61 -3.19
CA GLY A 238 -0.52 5.48 -3.01
C GLY A 238 -0.10 4.96 -1.64
N THR A 239 -1.04 4.53 -0.79
CA THR A 239 -0.73 3.87 0.49
C THR A 239 -0.11 2.51 0.23
N VAL A 240 1.06 2.25 0.81
CA VAL A 240 1.78 0.99 0.64
C VAL A 240 1.52 0.08 1.84
N TYR A 241 1.01 -1.13 1.58
CA TYR A 241 0.81 -2.17 2.58
C TYR A 241 1.86 -3.26 2.40
N VAL A 242 2.61 -3.56 3.45
CA VAL A 242 3.72 -4.52 3.43
C VAL A 242 3.45 -5.64 4.43
N ALA A 243 3.44 -6.88 3.97
CA ALA A 243 3.42 -8.05 4.84
C ALA A 243 4.84 -8.32 5.35
N ASP A 244 5.10 -7.90 6.60
CA ASP A 244 6.37 -8.04 7.28
C ASP A 244 6.41 -9.38 8.04
N CYS A 245 6.56 -10.46 7.27
CA CYS A 245 6.30 -11.83 7.73
C CYS A 245 7.18 -12.26 8.91
N GLY A 246 8.41 -11.80 8.99
CA GLY A 246 9.33 -12.11 10.08
C GLY A 246 9.04 -11.34 11.38
N ASN A 247 8.19 -10.32 11.33
CA ASN A 247 7.65 -9.63 12.50
C ASN A 247 6.16 -9.92 12.74
N HIS A 248 5.54 -10.77 11.90
CA HIS A 248 4.13 -11.16 12.01
C HIS A 248 3.15 -9.98 11.96
N GLN A 249 3.46 -8.96 11.15
CA GLN A 249 2.67 -7.73 11.08
C GLN A 249 2.43 -7.26 9.65
N ILE A 250 1.47 -6.35 9.50
CA ILE A 250 1.28 -5.55 8.28
C ILE A 250 1.77 -4.14 8.58
N LEU A 251 2.78 -3.67 7.87
CA LEU A 251 3.20 -2.26 7.90
C LEU A 251 2.39 -1.48 6.87
N ILE A 252 1.85 -0.34 7.28
CA ILE A 252 1.17 0.61 6.40
C ILE A 252 2.07 1.84 6.29
N VAL A 253 2.53 2.14 5.08
CA VAL A 253 3.30 3.36 4.79
C VAL A 253 2.41 4.33 4.03
N LEU A 254 2.15 5.45 4.68
CA LEU A 254 1.45 6.58 4.10
C LEU A 254 2.48 7.50 3.44
N LYS A 255 2.19 7.97 2.23
CA LYS A 255 3.02 8.96 1.54
C LYS A 255 2.25 10.26 1.38
N PRO A 256 2.12 11.06 2.44
CA PRO A 256 1.31 12.26 2.43
C PRO A 256 1.81 13.32 1.43
N THR A 257 3.09 13.30 1.06
CA THR A 257 3.70 14.19 0.06
C THR A 257 3.35 13.83 -1.39
N GLU A 258 2.93 12.59 -1.67
CA GLU A 258 2.39 12.15 -2.97
C GLU A 258 0.84 12.28 -3.01
N GLN A 259 0.21 12.61 -1.88
CA GLN A 259 -1.22 12.86 -1.75
C GLN A 259 -1.49 14.36 -1.56
N THR A 260 -2.73 14.80 -1.79
CA THR A 260 -3.12 16.14 -1.33
C THR A 260 -3.05 16.20 0.21
N PRO A 261 -2.68 17.33 0.82
CA PRO A 261 -2.58 17.47 2.29
C PRO A 261 -3.85 17.06 3.06
N LEU A 262 -5.00 17.00 2.37
CA LEU A 262 -6.29 16.60 2.93
C LEU A 262 -6.39 15.09 3.20
N SER A 263 -5.74 14.24 2.39
CA SER A 263 -5.70 12.78 2.60
C SER A 263 -4.78 12.40 3.76
N ALA A 264 -3.64 13.11 3.90
CA ALA A 264 -2.75 13.01 5.04
C ALA A 264 -3.48 13.30 6.37
N LEU A 265 -4.39 14.28 6.36
CA LEU A 265 -5.20 14.69 7.51
C LEU A 265 -6.28 13.67 7.89
N TYR A 266 -6.89 12.98 6.90
CA TYR A 266 -7.80 11.86 7.14
C TYR A 266 -7.07 10.66 7.73
N CYS A 267 -5.89 10.34 7.20
CA CYS A 267 -5.04 9.31 7.77
C CYS A 267 -4.56 9.66 9.19
N ALA A 268 -4.29 10.94 9.48
CA ALA A 268 -4.00 11.42 10.83
C ALA A 268 -5.19 11.23 11.81
N ALA A 269 -6.43 11.29 11.32
CA ALA A 269 -7.61 10.95 12.12
C ALA A 269 -7.72 9.44 12.40
N LEU A 270 -7.19 8.58 11.52
CA LEU A 270 -7.03 7.15 11.77
C LEU A 270 -5.86 6.87 12.74
N ILE A 271 -4.84 7.74 12.76
CA ILE A 271 -3.71 7.73 13.70
C ILE A 271 -4.15 8.08 15.15
N LYS A 272 -5.43 8.34 15.44
CA LYS A 272 -5.96 8.61 16.80
C LYS A 272 -5.67 7.54 17.86
N GLU A 273 -5.00 6.44 17.52
CA GLU A 273 -4.36 5.48 18.43
C GLU A 273 -2.93 5.88 18.90
N SER A 274 -2.30 6.95 18.38
CA SER A 274 -0.90 7.35 18.67
C SER A 274 -0.72 8.39 19.79
N GLY A 275 -1.81 9.01 20.28
CA GLY A 275 -1.77 9.94 21.43
C GLY A 275 -1.85 11.44 21.11
N ASP A 276 -2.10 11.85 19.86
CA ASP A 276 -2.34 13.26 19.51
C ASP A 276 -3.75 13.73 19.94
N LYS A 277 -3.85 14.98 20.43
CA LYS A 277 -5.14 15.56 20.83
C LYS A 277 -5.82 16.23 19.63
N LEU A 278 -6.74 15.50 19.01
CA LEU A 278 -7.68 16.03 18.02
C LEU A 278 -8.73 16.92 18.70
N GLU A 279 -8.73 18.22 18.40
CA GLU A 279 -9.66 19.18 19.00
C GLU A 279 -10.98 19.29 18.21
N CYS A 280 -10.92 19.21 16.88
CA CYS A 280 -12.10 19.08 16.00
C CYS A 280 -11.73 18.64 14.58
N GLY A 281 -12.72 18.16 13.82
CA GLY A 281 -12.60 17.85 12.38
C GLY A 281 -12.21 16.40 12.08
N GLY A 282 -11.83 16.13 10.83
CA GLY A 282 -11.45 14.80 10.34
C GLY A 282 -12.63 13.90 9.91
N GLU A 283 -13.86 14.34 10.13
CA GLU A 283 -15.08 13.66 9.70
C GLU A 283 -15.47 14.04 8.26
N ARG A 284 -16.11 13.11 7.53
CA ARG A 284 -16.72 13.40 6.22
C ARG A 284 -17.81 14.47 6.34
N VAL A 285 -17.91 15.33 5.33
CA VAL A 285 -19.08 16.22 5.15
C VAL A 285 -20.13 15.44 4.36
N ASP A 286 -21.21 15.06 5.04
CA ASP A 286 -22.37 14.33 4.48
C ASP A 286 -22.00 12.98 3.81
N ASN A 287 -22.67 12.63 2.70
CA ASN A 287 -22.46 11.42 1.90
C ASN A 287 -21.57 11.65 0.65
N LYS A 288 -20.78 12.72 0.63
CA LYS A 288 -19.94 13.07 -0.53
C LYS A 288 -18.47 12.75 -0.22
N ASP A 289 -17.86 11.91 -1.04
CA ASP A 289 -16.57 11.25 -0.74
C ASP A 289 -15.32 12.12 -0.86
N TYR A 290 -15.47 13.41 -1.17
CA TYR A 290 -14.36 14.34 -1.42
C TYR A 290 -14.21 15.45 -0.36
N PHE A 291 -15.08 15.49 0.65
CA PHE A 291 -15.14 16.62 1.59
C PHE A 291 -14.94 16.17 3.04
N ILE A 292 -14.02 16.83 3.73
CA ILE A 292 -13.70 16.59 5.15
C ILE A 292 -13.87 17.89 5.93
N LYS A 293 -14.47 17.81 7.12
CA LYS A 293 -14.59 18.95 8.02
C LYS A 293 -13.22 19.46 8.45
N THR A 294 -13.07 20.78 8.51
CA THR A 294 -11.89 21.51 8.99
C THR A 294 -11.30 20.91 10.27
N THR A 295 -10.03 20.50 10.23
CA THR A 295 -9.37 19.77 11.32
C THR A 295 -8.36 20.63 12.08
N ILE A 296 -8.34 20.50 13.42
CA ILE A 296 -7.35 21.13 14.30
C ILE A 296 -6.79 20.11 15.27
N PHE A 297 -5.45 20.07 15.35
CA PHE A 297 -4.67 19.37 16.36
C PHE A 297 -3.98 20.39 17.28
N SER A 298 -3.84 20.05 18.56
CA SER A 298 -3.10 20.84 19.56
C SER A 298 -2.05 19.96 20.26
N ASP A 299 -1.16 20.58 21.04
CA ASP A 299 -0.12 19.89 21.82
C ASP A 299 0.86 19.03 21.00
N VAL A 300 1.09 19.40 19.74
CA VAL A 300 2.02 18.73 18.84
C VAL A 300 3.47 18.99 19.27
N LYS A 301 4.26 17.93 19.44
CA LYS A 301 5.67 17.96 19.90
C LYS A 301 6.64 17.60 18.78
N ASP A 302 7.89 18.03 18.91
CA ASP A 302 8.94 17.81 17.89
C ASP A 302 9.26 16.34 17.63
N ASP A 303 9.05 15.48 18.63
CA ASP A 303 9.23 14.03 18.52
C ASP A 303 8.03 13.30 17.90
N MET A 304 6.92 14.00 17.63
CA MET A 304 5.75 13.41 16.96
C MET A 304 5.98 13.23 15.47
N GLN A 305 5.35 12.20 14.90
CA GLN A 305 5.52 11.81 13.51
C GLN A 305 5.08 12.91 12.54
N ILE A 306 3.96 13.58 12.83
CA ILE A 306 3.46 14.72 12.03
C ILE A 306 4.49 15.86 11.93
N THR A 307 5.24 16.10 13.01
CA THR A 307 6.28 17.15 13.03
C THR A 307 7.52 16.74 12.25
N ARG A 308 7.91 15.46 12.34
CA ARG A 308 9.08 14.92 11.65
C ARG A 308 8.89 14.85 10.13
N GLU A 309 7.71 14.45 9.68
CA GLU A 309 7.39 14.36 8.24
C GLU A 309 7.23 15.74 7.58
N GLU A 310 6.73 16.74 8.32
CA GLU A 310 6.70 18.15 7.88
C GLU A 310 8.08 18.83 7.90
N SER A 311 9.06 18.27 8.63
CA SER A 311 10.39 18.86 8.81
C SER A 311 11.39 18.51 7.70
N ASP A 312 11.13 17.50 6.86
CA ASP A 312 11.98 17.14 5.72
C ASP A 312 11.94 18.18 4.57
N LEU A 313 11.12 19.23 4.70
CA LEU A 313 11.21 20.47 3.91
C LEU A 313 12.26 21.42 4.49
N ASP A 314 13.45 20.90 4.76
CA ASP A 314 14.54 21.65 5.39
C ASP A 314 15.34 22.45 4.36
N LYS A 315 14.75 23.53 3.82
CA LYS A 315 15.50 24.72 3.37
C LYS A 315 14.68 25.99 3.59
N THR A 316 15.16 26.78 4.55
CA THR A 316 14.88 28.21 4.80
C THR A 316 13.53 28.54 5.42
N ILE A 317 13.54 28.88 6.71
CA ILE A 317 13.13 30.19 7.28
C ILE A 317 13.71 30.24 8.71
N ASP A 318 14.96 30.68 8.80
CA ASP A 318 15.50 31.26 10.02
C ASP A 318 15.19 32.77 9.96
N ALA A 319 13.94 33.12 10.23
CA ALA A 319 13.50 34.53 10.29
C ALA A 319 12.17 34.68 11.02
N ALA A 320 12.12 34.39 12.33
CA ALA A 320 11.06 34.92 13.20
C ALA A 320 11.44 34.98 14.69
N GLU A 321 12.70 35.18 15.07
CA GLU A 321 13.06 35.59 16.44
C GLU A 321 12.81 37.09 16.70
N LYS A 322 11.60 37.56 16.37
CA LYS A 322 11.06 38.80 16.95
C LYS A 322 9.67 38.51 17.46
N GLY A 323 9.63 38.00 18.69
CA GLY A 323 8.41 37.67 19.42
C GLY A 323 7.44 38.85 19.45
N PHE A 324 6.30 38.68 18.78
CA PHE A 324 5.12 39.44 19.12
C PHE A 324 4.50 38.78 20.35
N GLN A 325 4.68 39.39 21.52
CA GLN A 325 3.92 39.06 22.72
C GLN A 325 2.49 39.58 22.51
N TYR A 326 1.53 38.68 22.35
CA TYR A 326 0.12 39.02 22.27
C TYR A 326 -0.49 38.92 23.67
N ASP A 327 -1.12 39.98 24.16
CA ASP A 327 -1.97 39.93 25.35
C ASP A 327 -3.41 39.50 24.97
N SER A 328 -4.16 38.97 25.94
CA SER A 328 -5.55 38.46 25.82
C SER A 328 -6.51 39.26 24.90
N PRO A 329 -6.58 40.61 24.93
CA PRO A 329 -7.47 41.36 24.03
C PRO A 329 -7.04 41.36 22.55
N TRP A 330 -5.84 40.88 22.23
CA TRP A 330 -5.28 40.84 20.88
C TRP A 330 -5.25 39.43 20.26
N LEU A 331 -5.66 38.40 21.00
CA LEU A 331 -5.62 36.99 20.56
C LEU A 331 -6.40 36.71 19.27
N ASP A 332 -7.39 37.55 19.00
CA ASP A 332 -8.23 37.50 17.81
C ASP A 332 -7.45 37.68 16.49
N VAL A 333 -6.43 38.53 16.49
CA VAL A 333 -5.60 38.79 15.29
C VAL A 333 -4.76 37.57 14.92
N PRO A 334 -3.92 37.00 15.79
CA PRO A 334 -3.12 35.84 15.45
C PRO A 334 -3.99 34.61 15.15
N VAL A 335 -5.10 34.40 15.85
CA VAL A 335 -6.03 33.29 15.55
C VAL A 335 -6.61 33.42 14.12
N ARG A 336 -7.08 34.62 13.73
CA ARG A 336 -7.57 34.85 12.37
C ARG A 336 -6.47 34.75 11.31
N THR A 337 -5.26 35.20 11.63
CA THR A 337 -4.12 35.12 10.72
C THR A 337 -3.70 33.66 10.49
N ALA A 338 -3.56 32.85 11.54
CA ALA A 338 -3.30 31.42 11.41
C ALA A 338 -4.42 30.72 10.63
N HIS A 339 -5.68 30.99 10.99
CA HIS A 339 -6.83 30.39 10.32
C HIS A 339 -6.83 30.70 8.81
N ARG A 340 -6.58 31.96 8.42
CA ARG A 340 -6.46 32.31 7.00
C ARG A 340 -5.24 31.65 6.36
N ALA A 341 -4.09 31.67 7.00
CA ALA A 341 -2.87 31.05 6.45
C ALA A 341 -3.06 29.57 6.13
N VAL A 342 -3.73 28.83 7.02
CA VAL A 342 -3.99 27.40 6.87
C VAL A 342 -5.08 27.14 5.82
N PHE A 343 -6.17 27.91 5.81
CA PHE A 343 -7.36 27.57 5.02
C PHE A 343 -7.56 28.36 3.71
N THR A 344 -6.76 29.39 3.42
CA THR A 344 -6.92 30.22 2.19
C THR A 344 -6.78 29.40 0.90
N HIS A 345 -5.94 28.37 0.90
CA HIS A 345 -5.80 27.43 -0.24
C HIS A 345 -6.27 26.02 0.12
N ALA A 346 -7.26 25.91 1.01
CA ALA A 346 -7.76 24.61 1.50
C ALA A 346 -6.65 23.69 2.07
N GLY A 347 -5.57 24.27 2.60
CA GLY A 347 -4.41 23.52 3.08
C GLY A 347 -3.51 22.93 1.99
N GLN A 348 -3.78 23.18 0.70
CA GLN A 348 -3.01 22.63 -0.44
C GLN A 348 -1.63 23.28 -0.62
N VAL A 349 -1.39 24.46 -0.02
CA VAL A 349 -0.14 25.20 -0.12
C VAL A 349 0.37 25.48 1.29
N CYS A 350 1.58 25.01 1.59
CA CYS A 350 2.23 25.29 2.87
C CYS A 350 2.59 26.78 2.96
N PHE A 351 2.08 27.46 4.00
CA PHE A 351 2.36 28.87 4.28
C PHE A 351 2.95 28.98 5.69
N ALA A 352 4.12 29.60 5.83
CA ALA A 352 4.86 29.70 7.10
C ALA A 352 4.07 30.34 8.26
N ALA A 353 3.00 31.09 7.96
CA ALA A 353 2.09 31.66 8.95
C ALA A 353 1.19 30.61 9.66
N SER A 354 1.31 29.31 9.35
CA SER A 354 0.75 28.20 10.13
C SER A 354 1.51 27.93 11.44
N ARG A 355 2.75 28.42 11.58
CA ARG A 355 3.58 28.24 12.78
C ARG A 355 3.60 29.53 13.61
N ILE A 356 2.63 29.68 14.53
CA ILE A 356 2.54 30.84 15.44
C ILE A 356 2.93 30.44 16.86
N CYS A 357 3.95 31.10 17.42
CA CYS A 357 4.27 30.97 18.85
C CYS A 357 3.31 31.82 19.67
N VAL A 358 2.64 31.20 20.65
CA VAL A 358 1.74 31.86 21.59
C VAL A 358 2.26 31.67 23.01
N HIS A 359 2.15 32.70 23.85
CA HIS A 359 2.56 32.60 25.25
C HIS A 359 1.74 31.49 25.95
N SER A 360 2.38 30.68 26.78
CA SER A 360 1.77 29.47 27.37
C SER A 360 0.47 29.73 28.12
N THR A 361 0.35 30.89 28.78
CA THR A 361 -0.87 31.31 29.49
C THR A 361 -2.07 31.60 28.58
N LEU A 362 -1.85 31.71 27.26
CA LEU A 362 -2.88 31.98 26.26
C LEU A 362 -3.13 30.80 25.32
N HIS A 363 -2.40 29.70 25.49
CA HIS A 363 -2.48 28.51 24.63
C HIS A 363 -3.92 27.99 24.52
N ASP A 364 -4.57 27.70 25.65
CA ASP A 364 -5.91 27.10 25.66
C ASP A 364 -6.96 28.04 25.04
N ALA A 365 -6.82 29.34 25.28
CA ALA A 365 -7.68 30.35 24.67
C ALA A 365 -7.48 30.45 23.15
N PHE A 366 -6.24 30.29 22.67
CA PHE A 366 -5.91 30.29 21.24
C PHE A 366 -6.49 29.07 20.55
N VAL A 367 -6.30 27.89 21.13
CA VAL A 367 -6.84 26.62 20.62
C VAL A 367 -8.36 26.68 20.57
N SER A 368 -9.01 27.12 21.65
CA SER A 368 -10.46 27.22 21.74
C SER A 368 -11.04 28.13 20.65
N LYS A 369 -10.47 29.33 20.43
CA LYS A 369 -10.92 30.24 19.36
C LYS A 369 -10.64 29.71 17.96
N SER A 370 -9.52 29.02 17.77
CA SER A 370 -9.18 28.40 16.49
C SER A 370 -10.18 27.31 16.12
N VAL A 371 -10.57 26.47 17.09
CA VAL A 371 -11.64 25.45 16.97
C VAL A 371 -12.98 26.09 16.63
N GLU A 372 -13.33 27.21 17.27
CA GLU A 372 -14.57 27.93 16.98
C GLU A 372 -14.62 28.43 15.52
N LEU A 373 -13.51 29.00 15.02
CA LEU A 373 -13.43 29.45 13.61
C LEU A 373 -13.46 28.27 12.65
N ALA A 374 -12.75 27.18 12.93
CA ALA A 374 -12.75 25.98 12.09
C ALA A 374 -14.14 25.36 11.94
N LYS A 375 -14.92 25.30 13.03
CA LYS A 375 -16.29 24.78 13.03
C LYS A 375 -17.28 25.66 12.28
N LYS A 376 -17.02 26.95 12.13
CA LYS A 376 -17.90 27.89 11.42
C LYS A 376 -17.69 27.89 9.90
N ARG A 377 -16.55 27.38 9.43
CA ARG A 377 -16.19 27.37 8.01
C ARG A 377 -17.08 26.44 7.22
N ILE A 378 -17.66 26.94 6.12
CA ILE A 378 -18.55 26.16 5.25
C ILE A 378 -17.73 25.41 4.19
N VAL A 379 -17.69 24.08 4.30
CA VAL A 379 -17.06 23.17 3.33
C VAL A 379 -18.15 22.55 2.46
N GLY A 380 -18.03 22.60 1.14
CA GLY A 380 -19.12 22.18 0.26
C GLY A 380 -18.84 22.33 -1.23
N ASP A 381 -19.89 22.35 -2.03
CA ASP A 381 -19.82 22.46 -3.49
C ASP A 381 -19.07 23.75 -3.90
N PRO A 382 -17.98 23.69 -4.69
CA PRO A 382 -17.23 24.88 -5.10
C PRO A 382 -18.05 25.82 -6.00
N PHE A 383 -19.17 25.36 -6.55
CA PHE A 383 -20.10 26.17 -7.33
C PHE A 383 -21.21 26.82 -6.49
N ASP A 384 -21.35 26.45 -5.21
CA ASP A 384 -22.21 27.16 -4.26
C ASP A 384 -21.46 28.39 -3.72
N LEU A 385 -22.03 29.58 -3.94
CA LEU A 385 -21.44 30.87 -3.54
C LEU A 385 -21.33 31.05 -2.01
N THR A 386 -21.99 30.19 -1.23
CA THR A 386 -21.89 30.18 0.23
C THR A 386 -20.77 29.28 0.76
N THR A 387 -20.18 28.45 -0.11
CA THR A 387 -19.04 27.59 0.21
C THR A 387 -17.77 28.42 0.36
N GLU A 388 -17.08 28.26 1.49
CA GLU A 388 -15.78 28.89 1.73
C GLU A 388 -14.60 27.99 1.35
N GLN A 389 -14.83 26.68 1.20
CA GLN A 389 -13.83 25.68 0.84
C GLN A 389 -14.46 24.55 0.01
N GLY A 390 -13.99 24.41 -1.23
CA GLY A 390 -14.29 23.29 -2.13
C GLY A 390 -13.44 22.03 -1.83
N PRO A 391 -13.52 20.99 -2.69
CA PRO A 391 -12.76 19.76 -2.54
C PRO A 391 -11.26 19.96 -2.80
#